data_AF-A0A822D352-F1
#
_entry.id   AF-A0A822D352-F1
#
_cell.length_a   1.000
_cell.length_b   1.000
_cell.length_c   1.000
_cell.angle_alpha   90.00
_cell.angle_beta   90.00
_cell.angle_gamma   90.00
#
_symmetry.space_group_name_H-M   'P 1'
#
loop_
_entity.id
_entity.type
_entity.pdbx_description
1 polymer ?
#
loop_
_entity_poly.entity_id
_entity_poly.type
_entity_poly.pdbx_seq_one_letter_code
_entity_poly.pdbx_strand_id
1 'polypeptide(L)' 'ANAPPKEYMTDRVAEQFNAQIVRLPHRHCCLNPIELSWNNLKQYMRDNNITFKENGVYNLVLNFMSTVDTEL' A
#
# COMPACT_ATOMS: atom_id res chain seq x y z
N ALA A 1 -10.04 35.67 6.29
CA ALA A 1 -9.87 34.50 7.18
C ALA A 1 -8.39 34.16 7.20
N ASN A 2 -7.68 34.49 8.28
CA ASN A 2 -6.21 34.42 8.36
C ASN A 2 -5.78 33.23 9.23
N ALA A 3 -6.38 32.06 9.02
CA ALA A 3 -5.92 30.86 9.71
C ALA A 3 -4.58 30.43 9.10
N PRO A 4 -3.57 30.09 9.92
CA PRO A 4 -2.31 29.57 9.40
C PRO A 4 -2.56 28.27 8.61
N PRO A 5 -1.71 27.98 7.60
CA PRO A 5 -1.76 26.71 6.88
C PRO A 5 -1.70 25.52 7.85
N LYS A 6 -2.45 24.45 7.56
CA LYS A 6 -2.37 23.22 8.35
C LYS A 6 -1.00 22.57 8.10
N GLU A 7 -0.28 22.35 9.18
CA GLU A 7 0.98 21.62 9.19
C GLU A 7 0.77 20.23 9.78
N TYR A 8 1.19 19.19 9.07
CA TYR A 8 1.11 17.81 9.57
C TYR A 8 2.48 17.32 10.01
N MET A 9 2.56 16.56 11.11
CA MET A 9 3.81 15.89 11.53
C MET A 9 4.41 15.00 10.44
N THR A 10 3.56 14.44 9.57
CA THR A 10 4.00 13.63 8.43
C THR A 10 4.84 14.44 7.43
N ASP A 11 4.52 15.73 7.21
CA ASP A 11 5.29 16.61 6.32
C ASP A 11 6.71 16.78 6.86
N ARG A 12 6.86 17.08 8.16
CA ARG A 12 8.16 17.23 8.82
C ARG A 12 9.02 15.96 8.74
N VAL A 13 8.42 14.79 8.93
CA VAL A 13 9.16 13.52 8.83
C VAL A 13 9.60 13.29 7.38
N ALA A 14 8.73 13.50 6.40
CA ALA A 14 9.08 13.31 5.00
C ALA A 14 10.20 14.26 4.53
N GLU A 15 10.20 15.51 5.01
CA GLU A 15 11.25 16.50 4.76
C GLU A 15 12.63 16.01 5.24
N GLN A 16 12.71 15.31 6.38
CA GLN A 16 13.97 14.73 6.88
C GLN A 16 14.57 13.69 5.93
N PHE A 17 13.74 13.03 5.13
CA PHE A 17 14.16 12.04 4.13
C PHE A 17 14.20 12.60 2.71
N ASN A 18 14.05 13.92 2.54
CA ASN A 18 13.92 14.58 1.23
C ASN A 18 12.82 13.94 0.36
N ALA A 19 11.75 13.46 1.00
CA ALA A 19 10.65 12.78 0.35
C ALA A 19 9.48 13.74 0.11
N GLN A 20 8.94 13.73 -1.11
CA GLN A 20 7.75 14.51 -1.44
C GLN A 20 6.48 13.73 -1.08
N ILE A 21 5.59 14.35 -0.30
CA ILE A 21 4.29 13.75 0.02
C ILE A 21 3.29 14.00 -1.10
N VAL A 22 2.73 12.92 -1.64
CA VAL A 22 1.57 12.97 -2.54
C VAL A 22 0.29 12.82 -1.70
N ARG A 23 -0.52 13.89 -1.63
CA ARG A 23 -1.80 13.88 -0.91
C ARG A 23 -2.92 13.47 -1.85
N LEU A 24 -3.73 12.49 -1.42
CA LEU A 24 -4.93 12.07 -2.16
C LEU A 24 -6.15 12.90 -1.74
N PRO A 25 -7.12 13.13 -2.64
CA PRO A 25 -8.36 13.77 -2.27
C PRO A 25 -9.18 12.88 -1.32
N HIS A 26 -9.93 13.51 -0.44
CA HIS A 26 -10.68 12.81 0.59
C HIS A 26 -11.73 11.86 -0.01
N ARG A 27 -11.79 10.61 0.47
CA ARG A 27 -12.67 9.51 -0.02
C ARG A 27 -12.34 8.98 -1.43
N HIS A 28 -11.14 9.23 -1.93
CA HIS A 28 -10.68 8.67 -3.19
C HIS A 28 -9.53 7.67 -2.98
N CYS A 29 -9.75 6.65 -2.14
CA CYS A 29 -8.76 5.58 -1.93
C CYS A 29 -8.40 4.85 -3.23
N CYS A 30 -9.32 4.82 -4.21
CA CYS A 30 -9.08 4.28 -5.54
C CYS A 30 -7.91 4.93 -6.30
N LEU A 31 -7.49 6.14 -5.91
CA LEU A 31 -6.32 6.81 -6.48
C LEU A 31 -5.00 6.40 -5.81
N ASN A 32 -5.04 5.58 -4.74
CA ASN A 32 -3.86 5.03 -4.13
C ASN A 32 -3.44 3.75 -4.89
N PRO A 33 -2.28 3.72 -5.57
CA PRO A 33 -1.88 2.57 -6.38
C PRO A 33 -1.76 1.26 -5.59
N ILE A 34 -1.52 1.33 -4.27
CA ILE A 34 -1.44 0.12 -3.43
C ILE A 34 -2.76 -0.67 -3.38
N GLU A 35 -3.91 -0.04 -3.64
CA GLU A 35 -5.20 -0.73 -3.66
C GLU A 35 -5.26 -1.78 -4.79
N LEU A 36 -4.64 -1.49 -5.95
CA LEU A 36 -4.53 -2.44 -7.05
C LEU A 36 -3.66 -3.63 -6.64
N SER A 37 -2.51 -3.36 -6.02
CA SER A 37 -1.62 -4.42 -5.50
C SER A 37 -2.34 -5.29 -4.46
N TRP A 38 -3.11 -4.70 -3.55
CA TRP A 38 -3.93 -5.44 -2.59
C TRP A 38 -5.01 -6.27 -3.26
N ASN A 39 -5.66 -5.77 -4.31
CA ASN A 39 -6.66 -6.52 -5.04
C ASN A 39 -6.05 -7.78 -5.68
N ASN A 40 -4.91 -7.64 -6.37
CA ASN A 40 -4.22 -8.76 -7.02
C ASN A 40 -3.73 -9.79 -6.01
N LEU A 41 -3.11 -9.34 -4.90
CA LEU A 41 -2.67 -10.24 -3.83
C LEU A 41 -3.84 -11.01 -3.21
N LYS A 42 -4.96 -10.34 -2.90
CA LYS A 42 -6.15 -11.00 -2.35
C LYS A 42 -6.75 -12.01 -3.31
N GLN A 43 -6.74 -11.73 -4.61
CA GLN A 43 -7.18 -12.67 -5.64
C GLN A 43 -6.28 -13.91 -5.66
N TYR A 44 -4.96 -13.73 -5.72
CA TYR A 44 -3.99 -14.83 -5.65
C TYR A 44 -4.16 -15.67 -4.37
N MET A 45 -4.33 -15.02 -3.22
CA MET A 45 -4.56 -15.71 -1.96
C MET A 45 -5.88 -16.49 -1.97
N ARG A 46 -6.97 -15.93 -2.50
CA ARG A 46 -8.25 -16.63 -2.61
C ARG A 46 -8.10 -17.92 -3.43
N ASP A 47 -7.36 -17.85 -4.53
CA ASP A 47 -7.23 -18.97 -5.47
C ASP A 47 -6.30 -20.07 -4.94
N ASN A 48 -5.36 -19.74 -4.05
CA ASN A 48 -4.32 -20.66 -3.57
C ASN A 48 -4.43 -21.03 -2.07
N ASN A 49 -5.23 -20.32 -1.27
CA ASN A 49 -5.36 -20.57 0.17
C ASN A 49 -6.34 -21.70 0.47
N ILE A 50 -5.86 -22.92 0.32
CA ILE A 50 -6.62 -24.16 0.61
C ILE A 50 -6.58 -24.58 2.08
N THR A 51 -5.62 -24.08 2.86
CA THR A 51 -5.39 -24.53 4.25
C THR A 51 -6.02 -23.63 5.30
N PHE A 52 -6.30 -22.37 4.97
CA PHE A 52 -6.86 -21.36 5.88
C PHE A 52 -6.07 -21.20 7.19
N LYS A 53 -4.75 -21.43 7.15
CA LYS A 53 -3.82 -21.27 8.28
C LYS A 53 -2.93 -20.05 8.09
N GLU A 54 -2.60 -19.37 9.19
CA GLU A 54 -1.76 -18.17 9.20
C GLU A 54 -0.39 -18.37 8.53
N ASN A 55 0.31 -19.45 8.86
CA ASN A 55 1.60 -19.78 8.22
C ASN A 55 1.47 -19.98 6.71
N GLY A 56 0.33 -20.51 6.25
CA GLY A 56 0.04 -20.68 4.82
C GLY A 56 -0.16 -19.33 4.13
N VAL A 57 -0.85 -18.39 4.80
CA VAL A 57 -1.02 -17.02 4.32
C VAL A 57 0.31 -16.32 4.14
N TYR A 58 1.20 -16.36 5.13
CA TYR A 58 2.51 -15.72 5.05
C TYR A 58 3.33 -16.19 3.83
N ASN A 59 3.40 -17.50 3.62
CA ASN A 59 4.10 -18.07 2.47
C ASN A 59 3.47 -17.68 1.12
N LEU A 60 2.14 -17.61 1.05
CA LEU A 60 1.45 -17.16 -0.16
C LEU A 60 1.74 -15.69 -0.48
N VAL A 61 1.83 -14.82 0.53
CA VAL A 61 2.22 -13.42 0.31
C VAL A 61 3.64 -13.34 -0.24
N LEU A 62 4.61 -14.04 0.36
CA LEU A 62 5.99 -14.03 -0.14
C LEU A 62 6.10 -14.56 -1.57
N ASN A 63 5.40 -15.65 -1.89
CA ASN A 63 5.37 -16.22 -3.24
C ASN A 63 4.75 -15.26 -4.25
N PHE A 64 3.69 -14.54 -3.88
CA PHE A 64 3.12 -13.52 -4.76
C PHE A 64 4.11 -12.38 -5.00
N MET A 65 4.73 -11.86 -3.93
CA MET A 65 5.67 -10.73 -4.04
C MET A 65 6.86 -11.06 -4.93
N SER A 66 7.36 -12.31 -4.91
CA SER A 66 8.46 -12.72 -5.80
C SER A 66 8.08 -12.79 -7.28
N THR A 67 6.79 -12.83 -7.62
CA THR A 67 6.31 -12.81 -9.03
C THR A 67 6.13 -11.41 -9.59
N VAL A 68 6.01 -10.40 -8.72
CA VAL A 68 5.76 -9.00 -9.12
C VAL A 68 7.08 -8.25 -9.41
N ASP A 69 8.22 -8.81 -8.99
CA ASP A 69 9.55 -8.18 -9.08
C ASP A 69 10.16 -8.16 -10.50
N THR A 70 9.53 -8.78 -11.50
CA THR A 70 10.11 -8.99 -12.84
C THR A 70 9.70 -7.97 -13.92
N GLU A 71 8.85 -6.98 -13.62
CA GLU A 71 8.42 -5.99 -14.61
C GLU A 71 8.67 -4.54 -14.16
N LEU A 72 9.93 -4.17 -13.93
CA LEU A 72 10.40 -2.77 -13.95
C LEU A 72 11.83 -2.68 -14.50
#